data_AF-A0A4Q0Y587-F1
#
_entry.id   AF-A0A4Q0Y587-F1
#
_cell.length_a   1.000
_cell.length_b   1.000
_cell.length_c   1.000
_cell.angle_alpha   90.00
_cell.angle_beta   90.00
_cell.angle_gamma   90.00
#
_symmetry.space_group_name_H-M   'P 1'
#
loop_
_entity.id
_entity.type
_entity.pdbx_description
1 polymer ?
#
loop_
_entity_poly.entity_id
_entity_poly.type
_entity_poly.pdbx_seq_one_letter_code
_entity_poly.pdbx_strand_id
1 'polypeptide(L)'
;DGEATPTLTVGDAGTVDEGNAATFGVTLDTPVQGDVSYTLTLGGDIDANDIDSVTLVDSQGNPITGATLTLNQDGTYTATVPGNVTAFSVVVDTVDDSVFEGDEGLTLTVATTLGGQNISDNGTATITD
;
A
#
# COMPACT_ATOMS: atom_id res chain seq x y z
N ASP A 1 19.71 -25.41 8.20
CA ASP A 1 19.22 -24.22 8.90
C ASP A 1 18.11 -23.66 8.04
N GLY A 2 16.89 -23.66 8.54
CA GLY A 2 15.72 -23.20 7.79
C GLY A 2 15.54 -21.74 8.11
N GLU A 3 16.15 -20.86 7.31
CA GLU A 3 15.90 -19.42 7.40
C GLU A 3 14.38 -19.20 7.35
N ALA A 4 13.84 -18.57 8.40
CA ALA A 4 12.43 -18.23 8.45
C ALA A 4 12.14 -17.26 7.31
N THR A 5 11.16 -17.58 6.46
CA THR A 5 10.70 -16.66 5.42
C THR A 5 10.10 -15.43 6.12
N PRO A 6 10.54 -14.21 5.78
CA PRO A 6 9.93 -13.01 6.33
C PRO A 6 8.42 -12.97 6.05
N THR A 7 7.65 -12.46 7.01
CA THR A 7 6.21 -12.26 6.88
C THR A 7 5.93 -10.82 6.49
N LEU A 8 5.18 -10.64 5.41
CA LEU A 8 4.61 -9.36 4.99
C LEU A 8 3.15 -9.32 5.43
N THR A 9 2.71 -8.21 6.02
CA THR A 9 1.31 -7.98 6.37
C THR A 9 0.82 -6.64 5.86
N VAL A 10 -0.44 -6.57 5.42
CA VAL A 10 -1.13 -5.34 5.02
C VAL A 10 -2.41 -5.22 5.85
N GLY A 11 -2.54 -4.13 6.60
CA GLY A 11 -3.73 -3.85 7.40
C GLY A 11 -4.85 -3.21 6.57
N ASP A 12 -6.09 -3.50 6.94
CA ASP A 12 -7.27 -2.84 6.41
C ASP A 12 -7.30 -1.35 6.82
N ALA A 13 -7.73 -0.48 5.91
CA ALA A 13 -7.94 0.95 6.20
C ALA A 13 -9.34 1.21 6.80
N GLY A 14 -10.25 0.23 6.72
CA GLY A 14 -11.61 0.33 7.26
C GLY A 14 -12.55 1.13 6.35
N THR A 15 -13.55 1.78 6.94
CA THR A 15 -14.46 2.68 6.21
C THR A 15 -13.90 4.09 6.20
N VAL A 16 -13.86 4.70 5.02
CA VAL A 16 -13.24 6.00 4.75
C VAL A 16 -14.23 6.83 3.96
N ASP A 17 -14.53 8.04 4.44
CA ASP A 17 -15.36 8.97 3.68
C ASP A 17 -14.59 9.45 2.44
N GLU A 18 -15.29 9.68 1.33
CA GLU A 18 -14.71 10.19 0.10
C GLU A 18 -14.02 11.56 0.34
N GLY A 19 -12.92 11.82 -0.37
CA GLY A 19 -12.02 12.94 -0.11
C GLY A 19 -11.04 12.75 1.04
N ASN A 20 -11.16 11.66 1.82
CA ASN A 20 -10.18 11.30 2.84
C ASN A 20 -9.26 10.17 2.38
N ALA A 21 -8.13 10.05 3.06
CA ALA A 21 -7.12 9.07 2.69
C ALA A 21 -7.36 7.69 3.31
N ALA A 22 -7.42 6.65 2.47
CA ALA A 22 -7.33 5.26 2.91
C ALA A 22 -5.87 4.90 3.23
N THR A 23 -5.59 4.65 4.52
CA THR A 23 -4.23 4.37 5.00
C THR A 23 -4.05 2.89 5.33
N PHE A 24 -3.23 2.20 4.53
CA PHE A 24 -2.92 0.79 4.71
C PHE A 24 -1.57 0.63 5.40
N GLY A 25 -1.56 0.04 6.59
CA GLY A 25 -0.33 -0.27 7.32
C GLY A 25 0.38 -1.49 6.73
N VAL A 26 1.61 -1.33 6.28
CA VAL A 26 2.44 -2.42 5.74
C VAL A 26 3.54 -2.75 6.73
N THR A 27 3.68 -4.02 7.10
CA THR A 27 4.79 -4.48 7.95
C THR A 27 5.54 -5.65 7.36
N LEU A 28 6.86 -5.60 7.49
CA LEU A 28 7.76 -6.72 7.23
C LEU A 28 8.39 -7.12 8.57
N ASP A 29 8.12 -8.34 9.04
CA ASP A 29 8.49 -8.77 10.40
C ASP A 29 10.00 -8.77 10.69
N THR A 30 10.82 -8.84 9.65
CA THR A 30 12.26 -8.99 9.73
C THR A 30 12.92 -7.92 8.86
N PRO A 31 13.85 -7.10 9.40
CA PRO A 31 14.60 -6.16 8.59
C PRO A 31 15.50 -6.91 7.61
N VAL A 32 15.72 -6.32 6.44
CA VAL A 32 16.58 -6.90 5.41
C VAL A 32 17.70 -5.95 5.02
N GLN A 33 18.80 -6.51 4.53
CA GLN A 33 19.94 -5.72 4.08
C GLN A 33 19.64 -5.07 2.73
N GLY A 34 19.92 -3.77 2.62
CA GLY A 34 19.68 -3.00 1.40
C GLY A 34 18.23 -2.55 1.29
N ASP A 35 17.79 -2.24 0.07
CA ASP A 35 16.43 -1.79 -0.20
C ASP A 35 15.52 -2.96 -0.59
N VAL A 36 14.24 -2.83 -0.28
CA VAL A 36 13.18 -3.78 -0.66
C VAL A 36 12.33 -3.17 -1.76
N SER A 37 12.12 -3.93 -2.83
CA SER A 37 11.18 -3.57 -3.89
C SER A 37 9.85 -4.26 -3.64
N TYR A 38 8.81 -3.48 -3.43
CA TYR A 38 7.42 -3.93 -3.31
C TYR A 38 6.65 -3.56 -4.58
N THR A 39 5.85 -4.49 -5.07
CA THR A 39 4.81 -4.22 -6.06
C THR A 39 3.50 -3.95 -5.34
N LEU A 40 2.90 -2.80 -5.58
CA LEU A 40 1.59 -2.43 -5.05
C LEU A 40 0.56 -2.46 -6.18
N THR A 41 -0.56 -3.11 -5.94
CA THR A 41 -1.68 -3.19 -6.90
C THR A 41 -2.93 -2.70 -6.20
N LEU A 42 -3.55 -1.66 -6.76
CA LEU A 42 -4.90 -1.23 -6.37
C LEU A 42 -5.93 -2.02 -7.20
N GLY A 43 -7.03 -2.36 -6.57
CA GLY A 43 -8.19 -2.98 -7.21
C GLY A 43 -9.42 -2.86 -6.33
N GLY A 44 -10.43 -3.67 -6.62
CA GLY A 44 -11.75 -3.57 -5.99
C GLY A 44 -12.78 -3.04 -6.97
N ASP A 45 -13.83 -2.44 -6.43
CA ASP A 45 -14.95 -1.87 -7.20
C ASP A 45 -14.83 -0.36 -7.38
N ILE A 46 -13.90 0.30 -6.65
CA ILE A 46 -13.59 1.73 -6.79
C ILE A 46 -13.16 2.09 -8.21
N ASP A 47 -13.69 3.19 -8.72
CA ASP A 47 -13.33 3.69 -10.03
C ASP A 47 -11.96 4.40 -10.00
N ALA A 48 -11.27 4.38 -11.15
CA ALA A 48 -9.92 4.95 -11.22
C ALA A 48 -9.91 6.49 -11.11
N ASN A 49 -11.08 7.13 -11.25
CA ASN A 49 -11.21 8.58 -11.15
C ASN A 49 -11.30 9.04 -9.68
N ASP A 50 -11.63 8.14 -8.76
CA ASP A 50 -11.83 8.46 -7.34
C ASP A 50 -10.53 8.31 -6.56
N ILE A 51 -9.44 7.94 -7.25
CA ILE A 51 -8.09 7.89 -6.72
C ILE A 51 -7.32 9.14 -7.16
N ASP A 52 -7.02 10.04 -6.23
CA ASP A 52 -6.22 11.24 -6.50
C ASP A 52 -4.73 10.90 -6.52
N SER A 53 -4.26 10.24 -5.47
CA SER A 53 -2.82 10.11 -5.20
C SER A 53 -2.50 8.86 -4.38
N VAL A 54 -1.28 8.32 -4.58
CA VAL A 54 -0.73 7.25 -3.76
C VAL A 54 0.62 7.70 -3.22
N THR A 55 0.82 7.61 -1.91
CA THR A 55 2.08 8.00 -1.25
C THR A 55 2.54 6.98 -0.21
N LEU A 56 3.82 7.08 0.18
CA LEU A 56 4.43 6.26 1.22
C LEU A 56 4.86 7.15 2.39
N VAL A 57 4.43 6.78 3.60
CA VAL A 57 4.80 7.49 4.82
C VAL A 57 5.27 6.53 5.91
N ASP A 58 6.09 7.02 6.84
CA ASP A 58 6.47 6.27 8.03
C ASP A 58 5.29 6.19 9.03
N SER A 59 5.49 5.46 10.13
CA SER A 59 4.50 5.35 11.22
C SER A 59 4.07 6.68 11.87
N GLN A 60 4.75 7.80 11.57
CA GLN A 60 4.43 9.13 12.06
C GLN A 60 3.81 10.02 10.98
N GLY A 61 3.56 9.48 9.77
CA GLY A 61 3.00 10.22 8.64
C GLY A 61 4.03 11.08 7.88
N ASN A 62 5.34 10.86 8.10
CA ASN A 62 6.39 11.62 7.40
C ASN A 62 6.90 10.87 6.16
N PRO A 63 7.42 11.60 5.15
CA PRO A 63 8.10 10.97 4.03
C PRO A 63 9.26 10.07 4.49
N ILE A 64 9.34 8.86 3.93
CA ILE A 64 10.40 7.91 4.26
C ILE A 64 11.67 8.30 3.50
N THR A 65 12.74 8.62 4.22
CA THR A 65 14.02 8.98 3.60
C THR A 65 14.59 7.79 2.83
N GLY A 66 14.88 8.00 1.54
CA GLY A 66 15.43 6.96 0.66
C GLY A 66 14.37 6.05 0.03
N ALA A 67 13.09 6.22 0.37
CA ALA A 67 12.02 5.51 -0.32
C ALA A 67 11.66 6.19 -1.65
N THR A 68 11.20 5.39 -2.61
CA THR A 68 10.66 5.87 -3.88
C THR A 68 9.35 5.15 -4.19
N LEU A 69 8.44 5.83 -4.87
CA LEU A 69 7.21 5.24 -5.40
C LEU A 69 7.09 5.63 -6.87
N THR A 70 6.94 4.65 -7.75
CA THR A 70 6.81 4.86 -9.19
C THR A 70 5.55 4.19 -9.70
N LEU A 71 4.67 4.93 -10.37
CA LEU A 71 3.55 4.37 -11.13
C LEU A 71 4.09 3.73 -12.42
N ASN A 72 3.78 2.46 -12.63
CA ASN A 72 4.17 1.68 -13.79
C ASN A 72 3.15 1.85 -14.93
N GLN A 73 3.55 1.51 -16.16
CA GLN A 73 2.67 1.61 -17.34
C GLN A 73 1.46 0.65 -17.29
N ASP A 74 1.53 -0.40 -16.47
CA ASP A 74 0.46 -1.38 -16.29
C ASP A 74 -0.51 -1.01 -15.16
N GLY A 75 -0.36 0.18 -14.56
CA GLY A 75 -1.20 0.67 -13.46
C GLY A 75 -0.79 0.21 -12.06
N THR A 76 0.21 -0.66 -11.94
CA THR A 76 0.78 -1.03 -10.63
C THR A 76 1.79 0.03 -10.15
N TYR A 77 2.12 0.02 -8.87
CA TYR A 77 3.20 0.84 -8.32
C TYR A 77 4.41 -0.02 -7.95
N THR A 78 5.61 0.49 -8.21
CA THR A 78 6.85 -0.03 -7.65
C THR A 78 7.31 0.87 -6.51
N ALA A 79 7.30 0.35 -5.29
CA ALA A 79 7.81 1.00 -4.10
C ALA A 79 9.19 0.43 -3.74
N THR A 80 10.20 1.29 -3.64
CA THR A 80 11.51 0.93 -3.07
C THR A 80 11.57 1.53 -1.67
N VAL A 81 11.82 0.72 -0.65
CA VAL A 81 11.90 1.17 0.75
C VAL A 81 13.18 0.63 1.39
N PRO A 82 13.94 1.44 2.16
CA PRO A 82 15.11 0.92 2.88
C PRO A 82 14.72 -0.25 3.79
N GLY A 83 15.43 -1.37 3.71
CA GLY A 83 15.07 -2.62 4.40
C GLY A 83 15.15 -2.59 5.93
N ASN A 84 15.69 -1.49 6.51
CA ASN A 84 15.60 -1.22 7.94
C ASN A 84 14.28 -0.54 8.36
N VAL A 85 13.44 -0.14 7.41
CA VAL A 85 12.08 0.37 7.63
C VAL A 85 11.13 -0.82 7.52
N THR A 86 10.83 -1.44 8.65
CA THR A 86 9.97 -2.62 8.74
C THR A 86 8.48 -2.31 8.87
N ALA A 87 8.13 -1.03 9.05
CA ALA A 87 6.75 -0.57 9.12
C ALA A 87 6.61 0.77 8.40
N PHE A 88 5.64 0.84 7.49
CA PHE A 88 5.27 2.04 6.76
C PHE A 88 3.79 2.01 6.43
N SER A 89 3.27 3.07 5.81
CA SER A 89 1.91 3.11 5.31
C SER A 89 1.87 3.48 3.84
N VAL A 90 0.97 2.81 3.12
CA VAL A 90 0.54 3.21 1.78
C VAL A 90 -0.72 4.03 1.98
N VAL A 91 -0.66 5.30 1.58
CA VAL A 91 -1.77 6.24 1.70
C VAL A 91 -2.35 6.43 0.31
N VAL A 92 -3.64 6.16 0.17
CA VAL A 92 -4.40 6.34 -1.07
C VAL A 92 -5.40 7.46 -0.82
N ASP A 93 -5.14 8.63 -1.40
CA ASP A 93 -6.04 9.79 -1.31
C ASP A 93 -7.20 9.58 -2.29
N THR A 94 -8.44 9.74 -1.81
CA THR A 94 -9.62 9.69 -2.66
C THR A 94 -10.11 11.08 -3.07
N VAL A 95 -10.93 11.16 -4.11
CA VAL A 95 -11.49 12.42 -4.64
C VAL A 95 -12.91 12.59 -4.15
N ASP A 96 -13.18 13.61 -3.32
CA ASP A 96 -14.56 14.04 -2.98
C ASP A 96 -15.18 14.76 -4.18
N ASP A 97 -16.22 14.15 -4.77
CA ASP A 97 -16.94 14.73 -5.89
C ASP A 97 -18.42 15.03 -5.57
N SER A 98 -19.31 15.04 -6.57
CA SER A 98 -20.74 15.32 -6.34
C SER A 98 -21.68 14.24 -6.90
N VAL A 99 -21.10 13.13 -7.33
CA VAL A 99 -21.77 12.00 -7.94
C VAL A 99 -21.87 10.90 -6.89
N PHE A 100 -23.10 10.59 -6.49
CA PHE A 100 -23.32 9.49 -5.57
C PHE A 100 -23.22 8.13 -6.29
N GLU A 101 -22.17 7.39 -5.96
CA GLU A 101 -21.85 6.06 -6.53
C GLU A 101 -22.17 4.92 -5.55
N GLY A 102 -22.24 5.22 -4.25
CA GLY A 102 -22.52 4.28 -3.17
C GLY A 102 -21.24 3.80 -2.48
N ASP A 103 -21.35 2.75 -1.66
CA ASP A 103 -20.19 2.18 -0.98
C ASP A 103 -19.32 1.40 -1.98
N GLU A 104 -18.04 1.76 -2.08
CA GLU A 104 -17.09 1.15 -3.00
C GLU A 104 -15.97 0.42 -2.28
N GLY A 105 -15.57 -0.74 -2.81
CA GLY A 105 -14.46 -1.51 -2.26
C GLY A 105 -13.12 -1.07 -2.86
N LEU A 106 -12.15 -0.71 -2.03
CA LEU A 106 -10.75 -0.56 -2.41
C LEU A 106 -9.91 -1.69 -1.80
N THR A 107 -9.10 -2.36 -2.61
CA THR A 107 -8.14 -3.39 -2.18
C THR A 107 -6.73 -2.97 -2.55
N LEU A 108 -5.84 -2.95 -1.57
CA LEU A 108 -4.40 -2.86 -1.79
C LEU A 108 -3.77 -4.24 -1.65
N THR A 109 -3.15 -4.74 -2.72
CA THR A 109 -2.26 -5.91 -2.65
C THR A 109 -0.81 -5.45 -2.65
N VAL A 110 0.00 -5.96 -1.71
CA VAL A 110 1.43 -5.70 -1.63
C VAL A 110 2.18 -7.01 -1.78
N ALA A 111 3.15 -7.06 -2.69
CA ALA A 111 3.98 -8.24 -2.91
C ALA A 111 5.48 -7.87 -2.99
N THR A 112 6.36 -8.77 -2.57
CA THR A 112 7.81 -8.64 -2.75
C THR A 112 8.47 -10.01 -2.85
N THR A 113 9.69 -10.05 -3.39
CA THR A 113 10.51 -11.27 -3.42
C THR A 113 11.72 -11.12 -2.51
N LEU A 114 11.78 -11.93 -1.44
CA LEU A 114 12.89 -11.96 -0.48
C LEU A 114 13.47 -13.37 -0.41
N GLY A 115 14.80 -13.50 -0.53
CA GLY A 115 15.47 -14.80 -0.48
C GLY A 115 15.02 -15.79 -1.57
N GLY A 116 14.46 -15.31 -2.68
CA GLY A 116 13.89 -16.13 -3.75
C GLY A 116 12.44 -16.57 -3.52
N GLN A 117 11.82 -16.16 -2.40
CA GLN A 117 10.43 -16.46 -2.07
C GLN A 117 9.55 -15.24 -2.36
N ASN A 118 8.41 -15.45 -3.03
CA ASN A 118 7.41 -14.41 -3.19
C ASN A 118 6.49 -14.40 -1.96
N ILE A 119 6.37 -13.25 -1.32
CA ILE A 119 5.47 -13.01 -0.20
C ILE A 119 4.51 -11.88 -0.57
N SER A 120 3.25 -12.02 -0.19
CA SER A 120 2.21 -11.06 -0.50
C SER A 120 1.14 -11.08 0.57
N ASP A 121 0.52 -9.93 0.79
CA ASP A 121 -0.68 -9.79 1.60
C ASP A 121 -1.55 -8.67 1.03
N ASN A 122 -2.81 -8.58 1.48
CA ASN A 122 -3.74 -7.56 1.02
C ASN A 122 -4.53 -6.94 2.18
N GLY A 123 -4.81 -5.64 2.05
CA GLY A 123 -5.71 -4.90 2.92
C GLY A 123 -6.86 -4.32 2.12
N THR A 124 -7.96 -4.04 2.80
CA THR A 124 -9.20 -3.54 2.20
C THR A 124 -9.67 -2.24 2.86
N ALA A 125 -10.43 -1.46 2.10
CA ALA A 125 -11.15 -0.28 2.56
C ALA A 125 -12.54 -0.25 1.90
N THR A 126 -13.48 0.39 2.58
CA THR A 126 -14.78 0.77 2.01
C THR A 126 -14.80 2.29 1.91
N ILE A 127 -14.96 2.81 0.70
CA ILE A 127 -15.09 4.25 0.45
C ILE A 127 -16.57 4.61 0.41
N THR A 128 -16.94 5.72 1.06
CA THR A 128 -18.32 6.19 1.18
C THR A 128 -18.42 7.68 0.91
N ASP A 129 -19.32 8.11 0.02
CA ASP A 129 -19.67 9.53 -0.24
C ASP A 129 -20.19 10.27 1.02
#